data_AF-A0ABD4TKC8-F1
#
_entry.id   AF-A0ABD4TKC8-F1
#
_cell.length_a   1.000
_cell.length_b   1.000
_cell.length_c   1.000
_cell.angle_alpha   90.00
_cell.angle_beta   90.00
_cell.angle_gamma   90.00
#
_symmetry.space_group_name_H-M   'P 1'
#
loop_
_entity.id
_entity.type
_entity.pdbx_description
1 polymer ?
#
loop_
_entity_poly.entity_id
_entity_poly.type
_entity_poly.pdbx_seq_one_letter_code
_entity_poly.pdbx_strand_id
1 'polypeptide(L)'
;MKTGDFPLHPLYPRKLKTEVIEKIGALMTVAFGLVAALAWNTSIQALFREIFGTADNLVAMFSYALIVTMIAVIATIWIARLQVLAIREDEKKSA
;
A
#
# COMPACT_ATOMS: atom_id res chain seq x y z
N MET A 1 -18.43 -4.49 61.04
CA MET A 1 -18.05 -5.20 59.81
C MET A 1 -18.24 -4.23 58.66
N LYS A 2 -17.15 -3.66 58.11
CA LYS A 2 -17.19 -2.58 57.12
C LYS A 2 -16.86 -3.17 55.74
N THR A 3 -17.83 -3.84 55.14
CA THR A 3 -17.73 -4.33 53.75
C THR A 3 -18.13 -3.21 52.81
N GLY A 4 -17.21 -2.26 52.61
CA GLY A 4 -17.37 -1.12 51.71
C GLY A 4 -16.11 -0.82 50.91
N ASP A 5 -15.20 -1.79 50.80
CA ASP A 5 -13.93 -1.63 50.10
C ASP A 5 -13.79 -2.75 49.06
N PHE A 6 -14.66 -2.70 48.05
CA PHE A 6 -14.53 -3.55 46.86
C PHE A 6 -13.79 -2.73 45.80
N PRO A 7 -12.56 -3.09 45.42
CA PRO A 7 -11.82 -2.36 44.40
C PRO A 7 -12.53 -2.53 43.05
N LEU A 8 -13.13 -1.45 42.54
CA LEU A 8 -13.68 -1.43 41.19
C LEU A 8 -12.53 -1.42 40.19
N HIS A 9 -12.20 -2.58 39.64
CA HIS A 9 -11.32 -2.66 38.48
C HIS A 9 -12.07 -2.03 37.28
N PRO A 10 -11.53 -1.00 36.60
CA PRO A 10 -12.23 -0.38 35.49
C PRO A 10 -12.42 -1.40 34.37
N LEU A 11 -13.68 -1.61 33.97
CA LEU A 11 -14.06 -2.55 32.92
C LEU A 11 -13.84 -1.97 31.51
N TYR A 12 -13.21 -2.82 30.70
CA TYR A 12 -13.09 -2.86 29.24
C TYR A 12 -12.02 -2.00 28.52
N PRO A 13 -10.99 -2.63 27.92
CA PRO A 13 -9.95 -1.94 27.18
C PRO A 13 -10.43 -1.50 25.79
N ARG A 14 -10.38 -0.20 25.50
CA ARG A 14 -10.56 0.37 24.15
C ARG A 14 -9.65 -0.24 23.06
N LYS A 15 -8.61 -0.99 23.44
CA LYS A 15 -7.57 -1.53 22.56
C LYS A 15 -8.09 -2.51 21.50
N LEU A 16 -9.07 -3.36 21.83
CA LEU A 16 -9.58 -4.37 20.88
C LEU A 16 -10.25 -3.74 19.66
N LYS A 17 -11.00 -2.63 19.84
CA LYS A 17 -11.65 -1.94 18.72
C LYS A 17 -10.62 -1.30 17.79
N THR A 18 -9.56 -0.72 18.36
CA THR A 18 -8.47 -0.11 17.60
C THR A 18 -7.71 -1.16 16.78
N GLU A 19 -7.35 -2.30 17.40
CA GLU A 19 -6.62 -3.37 16.72
C GLU A 19 -7.43 -3.97 15.55
N VAL A 20 -8.74 -4.17 15.74
CA VAL A 20 -9.62 -4.64 14.65
C VAL A 20 -9.65 -3.66 13.48
N ILE A 21 -9.77 -2.35 13.76
CA ILE A 21 -9.77 -1.31 12.72
C ILE A 21 -8.43 -1.26 11.98
N GLU A 22 -7.30 -1.39 12.68
CA GLU A 22 -5.97 -1.44 12.07
C GLU A 22 -5.81 -2.64 11.14
N LYS A 23 -6.24 -3.84 11.58
CA LYS A 23 -6.15 -5.04 10.73
C LYS A 23 -7.06 -4.96 9.52
N ILE A 24 -8.28 -4.45 9.67
CA ILE A 24 -9.18 -4.20 8.53
C ILE A 24 -8.56 -3.18 7.58
N GLY A 25 -7.99 -2.09 8.10
CA GLY A 25 -7.27 -1.09 7.32
C GLY A 25 -6.17 -1.71 6.47
N ALA A 26 -5.30 -2.52 7.08
CA ALA A 26 -4.22 -3.21 6.38
C ALA A 26 -4.75 -4.15 5.27
N LEU A 27 -5.78 -4.95 5.56
CA LEU A 27 -6.40 -5.85 4.58
C LEU A 27 -7.01 -5.08 3.40
N MET A 28 -7.69 -3.96 3.68
CA MET A 28 -8.24 -3.09 2.64
C MET A 28 -7.13 -2.49 1.78
N THR A 29 -6.06 -1.95 2.39
CA THR A 29 -4.94 -1.37 1.64
C THR A 29 -4.30 -2.41 0.70
N VAL A 30 -4.11 -3.64 1.18
CA VAL A 30 -3.58 -4.73 0.33
C VAL A 30 -4.56 -5.09 -0.78
N ALA A 31 -5.85 -5.24 -0.49
CA ALA A 31 -6.86 -5.56 -1.48
C ALA A 31 -6.98 -4.48 -2.56
N PHE A 32 -6.99 -3.21 -2.18
CA PHE A 32 -7.00 -2.09 -3.12
C PHE A 32 -5.69 -1.99 -3.90
N GLY A 33 -4.54 -2.27 -3.28
CA GLY A 33 -3.26 -2.37 -3.98
C GLY A 33 -3.27 -3.43 -5.08
N LEU A 34 -3.86 -4.60 -4.80
CA LEU A 34 -4.03 -5.66 -5.79
C LEU A 34 -4.97 -5.22 -6.93
N VAL A 35 -6.14 -4.67 -6.60
CA VAL A 35 -7.10 -4.17 -7.60
C VAL A 35 -6.46 -3.10 -8.48
N ALA A 36 -5.71 -2.16 -7.89
CA ALA A 36 -4.99 -1.14 -8.63
C ALA A 36 -3.95 -1.76 -9.56
N ALA A 37 -3.14 -2.71 -9.09
CA ALA A 37 -2.15 -3.38 -9.94
C ALA A 37 -2.80 -4.07 -11.16
N LEU A 38 -3.92 -4.77 -10.96
CA LEU A 38 -4.66 -5.41 -12.05
C LEU A 38 -5.28 -4.40 -13.03
N ALA A 39 -5.87 -3.32 -12.51
CA ALA A 39 -6.48 -2.28 -13.32
C ALA A 39 -5.45 -1.54 -14.18
N TRP A 40 -4.31 -1.15 -13.60
CA TRP A 40 -3.25 -0.46 -14.32
C TRP A 40 -2.62 -1.35 -15.40
N ASN A 41 -2.41 -2.64 -15.13
CA ASN A 41 -1.96 -3.59 -16.16
C ASN A 41 -2.91 -3.59 -17.37
N THR A 42 -4.20 -3.72 -17.12
CA THR A 42 -5.22 -3.78 -18.18
C THR A 42 -5.35 -2.46 -18.94
N SER A 43 -5.37 -1.33 -18.23
CA SER A 43 -5.50 0.00 -18.83
C SER A 43 -4.32 0.35 -19.73
N ILE A 44 -3.10 0.03 -19.31
CA ILE A 44 -1.91 0.24 -20.14
C ILE A 44 -2.03 -0.62 -21.41
N GLN A 45 -2.34 -1.91 -21.29
CA GLN A 45 -2.50 -2.78 -22.47
C GLN A 45 -3.58 -2.29 -23.43
N ALA A 46 -4.71 -1.80 -22.92
CA ALA A 46 -5.77 -1.22 -23.75
C ALA A 46 -5.31 0.05 -24.48
N LEU A 47 -4.59 0.94 -23.79
CA LEU A 47 -4.03 2.14 -24.39
C LEU A 47 -3.04 1.81 -25.51
N PHE A 48 -2.19 0.80 -25.31
CA PHE A 48 -1.27 0.36 -26.36
C PHE A 48 -2.01 -0.20 -27.58
N ARG A 49 -3.11 -0.93 -27.37
CA ARG A 49 -3.93 -1.43 -28.48
C ARG A 49 -4.56 -0.30 -29.27
N GLU A 50 -5.03 0.75 -28.60
CA GLU A 50 -5.63 1.91 -29.26
C GLU A 50 -4.60 2.68 -30.11
N ILE A 51 -3.36 2.81 -29.61
CA ILE A 51 -2.31 3.58 -30.29
C ILE A 51 -1.62 2.78 -31.41
N PHE A 52 -1.33 1.49 -31.17
CA PHE A 52 -0.47 0.67 -32.03
C PHE A 52 -1.21 -0.46 -32.77
N GLY A 53 -2.52 -0.63 -32.55
CA GLY A 53 -3.32 -1.68 -33.17
C GLY A 53 -3.23 -3.01 -32.42
N THR A 54 -3.10 -4.13 -33.13
CA THR A 54 -3.09 -5.44 -32.48
C THR A 54 -1.85 -5.67 -31.62
N ALA A 55 -2.05 -6.27 -30.45
CA ALA A 55 -0.99 -6.57 -29.49
C ALA A 55 0.01 -7.63 -29.98
N ASP A 56 -0.25 -8.27 -31.12
CA ASP A 56 0.66 -9.25 -31.76
C ASP A 56 1.80 -8.59 -32.53
N ASN A 57 1.78 -7.26 -32.65
CA ASN A 57 2.90 -6.52 -33.20
C ASN A 57 4.07 -6.54 -32.20
N LEU A 58 5.19 -7.15 -32.58
CA LEU A 58 6.41 -7.25 -31.77
C LEU A 58 6.84 -5.88 -31.21
N VAL A 59 6.68 -4.81 -31.99
CA VAL A 59 6.98 -3.43 -31.58
C VAL A 59 6.07 -2.96 -30.44
N ALA A 60 4.79 -3.33 -30.45
CA ALA A 60 3.85 -3.02 -29.37
C ALA A 60 4.20 -3.76 -28.07
N MET A 61 4.61 -5.02 -28.15
CA MET A 61 5.02 -5.81 -26.97
C MET A 61 6.29 -5.25 -26.33
N PHE A 62 7.31 -4.93 -27.15
CA PHE A 62 8.56 -4.36 -26.64
C PHE A 62 8.39 -2.96 -26.05
N SER A 63 7.57 -2.10 -26.68
CA SER A 63 7.28 -0.76 -26.15
C SER A 63 6.48 -0.82 -24.86
N TYR A 64 5.50 -1.72 -24.74
CA TYR A 64 4.79 -1.99 -23.49
C TYR A 64 5.75 -2.40 -22.36
N ALA A 65 6.61 -3.40 -22.61
CA ALA A 65 7.55 -3.88 -21.60
C ALA A 65 8.53 -2.79 -21.14
N LEU A 66 9.05 -1.99 -22.08
CA LEU A 66 9.98 -0.90 -21.77
C LEU A 66 9.31 0.18 -20.91
N ILE A 67 8.10 0.61 -21.26
CA ILE A 67 7.39 1.67 -20.54
C ILE A 67 7.02 1.21 -19.12
N VAL A 68 6.48 -0.01 -18.98
CA VAL A 68 6.15 -0.56 -17.66
C VAL A 68 7.40 -0.69 -16.79
N THR A 69 8.53 -1.11 -17.36
CA THR A 69 9.80 -1.22 -16.63
C THR A 69 10.31 0.15 -16.16
N MET A 70 10.27 1.17 -17.02
CA MET A 70 10.66 2.53 -16.63
C MET A 70 9.80 3.06 -15.48
N ILE A 71 8.48 2.90 -15.58
CA ILE A 71 7.55 3.34 -14.52
C ILE A 71 7.86 2.60 -13.22
N ALA A 72 8.07 1.30 -13.28
CA ALA A 72 8.41 0.49 -12.11
C ALA A 72 9.71 0.97 -11.44
N VAL A 73 10.78 1.19 -12.21
CA VAL A 73 12.06 1.68 -11.69
C VAL A 73 11.91 3.05 -11.03
N ILE A 74 11.21 3.99 -11.66
CA ILE A 74 10.96 5.32 -11.10
C ILE A 74 10.18 5.22 -9.79
N ALA A 75 9.12 4.42 -9.76
CA ALA A 75 8.31 4.20 -8.57
C ALA A 75 9.15 3.56 -7.44
N THR A 76 9.98 2.55 -7.74
CA THR A 76 10.87 1.91 -6.76
C THR A 76 11.88 2.90 -6.19
N ILE A 77 12.50 3.75 -7.02
CA ILE A 77 13.44 4.78 -6.55
C ILE A 77 12.73 5.80 -5.64
N TRP A 78 11.51 6.21 -5.99
CA TRP A 78 10.73 7.12 -5.14
C TRP A 78 10.37 6.50 -3.80
N ILE A 79 9.90 5.25 -3.78
CA ILE A 79 9.58 4.53 -2.55
C ILE A 79 10.84 4.39 -1.67
N ALA A 80 11.98 4.01 -2.27
CA ALA A 80 13.25 3.88 -1.55
C ALA A 80 13.68 5.22 -0.91
N ARG A 81 13.48 6.35 -1.60
CA ARG A 81 13.77 7.69 -1.04
C ARG A 81 12.85 8.04 0.14
N LEU A 82 11.56 7.73 0.04
CA LEU A 82 10.61 7.97 1.12
C LEU A 82 10.94 7.14 2.36
N GLN A 83 11.36 5.89 2.18
CA GLN A 83 11.80 5.04 3.29
C GLN A 83 13.03 5.62 4.00
N VAL A 84 14.03 6.10 3.25
CA VAL A 84 15.23 6.74 3.82
C VAL A 84 14.88 7.99 4.61
N LEU A 85 13.87 8.76 4.19
CA LEU A 85 13.42 9.95 4.92
C LEU A 85 12.68 9.58 6.21
N ALA A 86 11.79 8.58 6.17
CA ALA A 86 11.04 8.14 7.35
C ALA A 86 11.98 7.65 8.47
N ILE A 87 13.03 6.89 8.12
CA ILE A 87 14.02 6.39 9.09
C ILE A 87 14.77 7.54 9.78
N ARG A 88 15.01 8.66 9.09
CA ARG A 88 15.71 9.84 9.66
C ARG A 88 14.85 10.63 10.65
N GLU A 89 13.53 10.65 10.47
CA GLU A 89 12.62 11.32 11.41
C GLU A 89 12.56 10.59 12.75
N ASP A 90 12.64 9.26 12.73
CA ASP A 90 12.66 8.42 13.94
C ASP A 90 13.96 8.58 14.74
N GLU A 91 15.11 8.73 14.06
CA GLU A 91 16.41 9.00 14.71
C GLU A 91 16.43 10.37 15.41
N LYS A 92 15.92 11.43 14.77
CA LYS A 92 15.91 12.78 15.36
C LYS A 92 14.94 12.94 16.53
N LYS A 93 13.92 12.09 16.64
CA LYS A 93 12.94 12.15 17.72
C LYS A 93 13.40 11.39 18.98
N SER A 94 14.46 10.58 18.83
CA SER A 94 15.02 9.72 19.88
C SER A 94 16.37 10.21 20.43
N ALA A 95 16.92 11.30 19.87
CA ALA A 95 18.15 11.97 20.30
C ALA A 95 17.83 13.35 20.90
#